data_AF-A0A6V8PPC9-F1
#
_entry.id   AF-A0A6V8PPC9-F1
#
_cell.length_a   1.000
_cell.length_b   1.000
_cell.length_c   1.000
_cell.angle_alpha   90.00
_cell.angle_beta   90.00
_cell.angle_gamma   90.00
#
_symmetry.space_group_name_H-M   'P 1'
#
loop_
_entity.id
_entity.type
_entity.pdbx_description
1 polymer ?
#
loop_
_entity_poly.entity_id
_entity_poly.type
_entity_poly.pdbx_seq_one_letter_code
_entity_poly.pdbx_strand_id
1 'polypeptide(L)'
;EEEKVEIRCLKEELLEKVQIASRAISTKSVLPILSGIKITAAKTISLIATDLEMSIITQVNGEIVETGETVAPARLLVDILKSLPGAAVVVKVMPEQGSVNITCQNAEFDIRVLSPADFPELPQITGARTVALKLSTFSHLARQVVRAASTDEARAVLTGILLHFQDKKIKMVATDSYRLAVSEANIDSEVS
;
A
#
# COMPACT_ATOMS: atom_id res chain seq x y z
N GLU A 1 -7.58 19.78 17.66
CA GLU A 1 -7.66 20.74 16.53
C GLU A 1 -8.01 19.92 15.31
N GLU A 2 -9.02 20.32 14.55
CA GLU A 2 -9.37 19.59 13.33
C GLU A 2 -8.28 19.83 12.28
N GLU A 3 -7.56 18.77 11.93
CA GLU A 3 -6.39 18.88 11.08
C GLU A 3 -6.80 19.16 9.64
N LYS A 4 -6.43 20.33 9.15
CA LYS A 4 -6.66 20.75 7.77
C LYS A 4 -5.50 20.22 6.94
N VAL A 5 -5.76 19.22 6.09
CA VAL A 5 -4.77 18.73 5.12
C VAL A 5 -4.95 19.50 3.82
N GLU A 6 -3.90 20.14 3.32
CA GLU A 6 -3.86 20.62 1.94
C GLU A 6 -2.55 20.18 1.31
N ILE A 7 -2.65 19.40 0.23
CA ILE A 7 -1.49 18.93 -0.54
C ILE A 7 -1.65 19.27 -2.02
N ARG A 8 -0.53 19.48 -2.71
CA ARG A 8 -0.47 19.71 -4.16
C ARG A 8 0.53 18.80 -4.81
N CYS A 9 0.14 18.08 -5.85
CA CYS A 9 1.02 17.14 -6.53
C CYS A 9 0.60 16.94 -8.00
N LEU A 10 1.41 16.21 -8.76
CA LEU A 10 1.01 15.80 -10.10
C LEU A 10 -0.05 14.71 -10.01
N LYS A 11 -1.11 14.82 -10.82
CA LYS A 11 -2.20 13.83 -10.88
C LYS A 11 -1.68 12.41 -11.17
N GLU A 12 -0.70 12.28 -12.05
CA GLU A 12 -0.14 10.98 -12.45
C GLU A 12 0.59 10.31 -11.29
N GLU A 13 1.42 11.07 -10.57
CA GLU A 13 2.10 10.62 -9.35
C GLU A 13 1.08 10.16 -8.31
N LEU A 14 0.08 10.99 -7.99
CA LEU A 14 -0.93 10.65 -6.98
C LEU A 14 -1.72 9.39 -7.38
N LEU A 15 -2.16 9.30 -8.64
CA LEU A 15 -2.91 8.15 -9.14
C LEU A 15 -2.09 6.86 -9.04
N GLU A 16 -0.81 6.89 -9.42
CA GLU A 16 0.08 5.72 -9.31
C GLU A 16 0.19 5.26 -7.85
N LYS A 17 0.50 6.18 -6.92
CA LYS A 17 0.69 5.83 -5.50
C LYS A 17 -0.59 5.36 -4.83
N VAL A 18 -1.74 5.96 -5.17
CA VAL A 18 -3.07 5.51 -4.72
C VAL A 18 -3.36 4.09 -5.22
N GLN A 19 -3.09 3.79 -6.49
CA GLN A 19 -3.31 2.45 -7.05
C GLN A 19 -2.43 1.38 -6.40
N ILE A 20 -1.17 1.71 -6.09
CA ILE A 20 -0.26 0.82 -5.37
C ILE A 20 -0.77 0.58 -3.94
N ALA A 21 -1.11 1.64 -3.20
CA ALA A 21 -1.65 1.53 -1.84
C ALA A 21 -2.94 0.68 -1.82
N SER A 22 -3.85 0.91 -2.79
CA SER A 22 -5.11 0.18 -2.92
C SER A 22 -4.96 -1.35 -3.01
N ARG A 23 -3.77 -1.87 -3.33
CA ARG A 23 -3.51 -3.33 -3.36
C ARG A 23 -3.53 -3.98 -1.97
N ALA A 24 -3.43 -3.20 -0.89
CA ALA A 24 -3.58 -3.67 0.49
C ALA A 24 -5.04 -3.76 0.95
N ILE A 25 -6.00 -3.33 0.12
CA ILE A 25 -7.41 -3.33 0.49
C ILE A 25 -8.03 -4.68 0.14
N SER A 26 -8.51 -5.38 1.15
CA SER A 26 -9.24 -6.64 0.97
C SER A 26 -10.68 -6.40 0.54
N THR A 27 -11.13 -7.12 -0.49
CA THR A 27 -12.53 -7.13 -0.92
C THR A 27 -13.47 -7.87 0.05
N LYS A 28 -12.90 -8.58 1.03
CA LYS A 28 -13.64 -9.36 2.03
C LYS A 28 -13.86 -8.60 3.35
N SER A 29 -13.23 -7.44 3.51
CA SER A 29 -13.31 -6.69 4.77
C SER A 29 -14.72 -6.18 5.04
N VAL A 30 -15.21 -6.41 6.27
CA VAL A 30 -16.49 -5.89 6.75
C VAL A 30 -16.36 -4.50 7.39
N LEU A 31 -15.14 -4.03 7.64
CA LEU A 31 -14.88 -2.73 8.29
C LEU A 31 -14.77 -1.63 7.23
N PRO A 32 -15.68 -0.64 7.19
CA PRO A 32 -15.68 0.40 6.17
C PRO A 32 -14.38 1.21 6.10
N ILE A 33 -13.73 1.46 7.24
CA ILE A 33 -12.46 2.22 7.32
C ILE A 33 -11.32 1.56 6.54
N LEU A 34 -11.32 0.22 6.43
CA LEU A 34 -10.30 -0.54 5.70
C LEU A 34 -10.52 -0.52 4.17
N SER A 35 -11.64 0.02 3.70
CA SER A 35 -11.86 0.31 2.26
C SER A 35 -11.28 1.67 1.83
N GLY A 36 -10.75 2.44 2.80
CA GLY A 36 -10.16 3.74 2.58
C GLY A 36 -8.63 3.70 2.47
N ILE A 37 -8.08 4.80 1.97
CA ILE A 37 -6.65 5.13 2.06
C ILE A 37 -6.51 6.26 3.05
N LYS A 38 -5.71 6.04 4.10
CA LYS A 38 -5.28 7.10 5.00
C LYS A 38 -4.23 7.95 4.29
N ILE A 39 -4.49 9.24 4.19
CA ILE A 39 -3.61 10.26 3.63
C ILE A 39 -3.03 11.03 4.81
N THR A 40 -1.71 11.07 4.95
CA THR A 40 -1.04 11.84 5.99
C THR A 40 -0.09 12.84 5.33
N ALA A 41 -0.22 14.12 5.68
CA ALA A 41 0.68 15.18 5.28
C ALA A 41 1.42 15.71 6.51
N ALA A 42 2.67 15.30 6.68
CA ALA A 42 3.51 15.75 7.79
C ALA A 42 4.88 16.21 7.26
N LYS A 43 5.93 15.41 7.46
CA LYS A 43 7.23 15.61 6.79
C LYS A 43 7.22 15.16 5.34
N THR A 44 6.34 14.21 5.03
CA THR A 44 6.10 13.63 3.71
C THR A 44 4.61 13.46 3.50
N ILE A 45 4.19 13.34 2.25
CA ILE A 45 2.84 12.91 1.89
C ILE A 45 2.86 11.38 1.82
N SER A 46 2.14 10.71 2.70
CA SER A 46 2.05 9.25 2.73
C SER A 46 0.62 8.78 2.53
N LEU A 47 0.48 7.71 1.75
CA LEU A 47 -0.76 7.00 1.52
C LEU A 47 -0.65 5.62 2.14
N ILE A 48 -1.59 5.28 3.00
CA ILE A 48 -1.57 4.07 3.80
C ILE A 48 -2.87 3.32 3.58
N ALA A 49 -2.78 2.05 3.23
CA ALA A 49 -3.91 1.13 3.20
C ALA A 49 -3.52 -0.19 3.86
N THR A 50 -4.50 -0.84 4.48
CA THR A 50 -4.29 -2.09 5.22
C THR A 50 -5.59 -2.89 5.29
N ASP A 51 -5.45 -4.21 5.33
CA ASP A 51 -6.52 -5.15 5.69
C ASP A 51 -6.27 -5.85 7.03
N LEU A 52 -5.36 -5.31 7.85
CA LEU A 52 -4.84 -5.84 9.12
C LEU A 52 -3.82 -7.00 8.98
N GLU A 53 -3.72 -7.63 7.81
CA GLU A 53 -2.72 -8.67 7.54
C GLU A 53 -1.57 -8.13 6.67
N MET A 54 -1.92 -7.33 5.67
CA MET A 54 -1.00 -6.66 4.76
C MET A 54 -1.23 -5.16 4.82
N SER A 55 -0.14 -4.40 4.87
CA SER A 55 -0.17 -2.94 4.80
C SER A 55 0.75 -2.45 3.70
N ILE A 56 0.29 -1.48 2.91
CA ILE A 56 1.10 -0.81 1.90
C ILE A 56 1.16 0.67 2.23
N ILE A 57 2.38 1.19 2.33
CA ILE A 57 2.67 2.61 2.52
C ILE A 57 3.37 3.10 1.26
N THR A 58 2.82 4.13 0.63
CA THR A 58 3.47 4.82 -0.50
C THR A 58 3.71 6.28 -0.15
N GLN A 59 4.69 6.89 -0.79
CA GLN A 59 5.00 8.30 -0.66
C GLN A 59 4.75 9.02 -1.98
N VAL A 60 4.12 10.18 -1.90
CA VAL A 60 3.79 11.03 -3.05
C VAL A 60 4.75 12.22 -3.05
N ASN A 61 5.37 12.48 -4.21
CA ASN A 61 6.12 13.71 -4.41
C ASN A 61 5.15 14.88 -4.64
N GLY A 62 5.21 15.89 -3.78
CA GLY A 62 4.33 17.05 -3.82
C GLY A 62 4.66 18.07 -2.75
N GLU A 63 3.89 19.15 -2.76
CA GLU A 63 3.92 20.23 -1.77
C GLU A 63 2.89 19.95 -0.67
N ILE A 64 3.32 20.13 0.58
CA ILE A 64 2.44 20.13 1.76
C ILE A 64 2.16 21.58 2.09
N VAL A 65 0.92 22.02 1.87
CA VAL A 65 0.46 23.38 2.16
C VAL A 65 -0.06 23.45 3.60
N GLU A 66 -0.83 22.46 4.03
CA GLU A 66 -1.29 22.30 5.41
C GLU A 66 -1.14 20.84 5.85
N THR A 67 -0.64 20.64 7.07
CA THR A 67 -0.38 19.32 7.65
C THR A 67 -1.62 18.70 8.27
N GLY A 68 -1.72 17.37 8.22
CA GLY A 68 -2.74 16.62 8.95
C GLY A 68 -2.97 15.23 8.40
N GLU A 69 -4.11 14.64 8.73
CA GLU A 69 -4.54 13.36 8.18
C GLU A 69 -6.04 13.25 7.87
N THR A 70 -6.37 12.34 6.95
CA THR A 70 -7.75 11.99 6.59
C THR A 70 -7.80 10.58 5.99
N VAL A 71 -8.99 10.00 5.86
CA VAL A 71 -9.18 8.70 5.19
C VAL A 71 -10.20 8.84 4.07
N ALA A 72 -9.74 8.70 2.83
CA ALA A 72 -10.57 8.81 1.64
C ALA A 72 -10.97 7.43 1.10
N PRO A 73 -12.22 7.21 0.63
CA PRO A 73 -12.62 5.95 0.01
C PRO A 73 -11.77 5.64 -1.23
N ALA A 74 -11.04 4.53 -1.22
CA ALA A 74 -9.99 4.28 -2.19
C ALA A 74 -10.51 4.15 -3.63
N ARG A 75 -11.61 3.41 -3.81
CA ARG A 75 -12.23 3.23 -5.13
C ARG A 75 -12.66 4.56 -5.74
N LEU A 76 -13.34 5.39 -4.96
CA LEU A 76 -13.82 6.70 -5.41
C LEU A 76 -12.65 7.62 -5.72
N LEU A 77 -11.61 7.63 -4.88
CA LEU A 77 -10.39 8.40 -5.12
C LEU A 77 -9.71 7.99 -6.44
N VAL A 78 -9.58 6.68 -6.70
CA VAL A 78 -9.03 6.18 -7.98
C VAL A 78 -9.88 6.61 -9.16
N ASP A 79 -11.21 6.49 -9.07
CA ASP A 79 -12.13 6.81 -10.16
C ASP A 79 -12.10 8.31 -10.48
N ILE A 80 -12.10 9.17 -9.46
CA ILE A 80 -11.94 10.63 -9.61
C ILE A 80 -10.61 10.93 -10.26
N LEU A 81 -9.49 10.45 -9.70
CA LEU A 81 -8.17 10.72 -10.24
C LEU A 81 -8.05 10.24 -11.69
N LYS A 82 -8.63 9.11 -12.09
CA LYS A 82 -8.65 8.69 -13.49
C LYS A 82 -9.40 9.65 -14.42
N SER A 83 -10.47 10.27 -13.93
CA SER A 83 -11.29 11.21 -14.69
C SER A 83 -10.66 12.61 -14.85
N LEU A 84 -9.72 12.97 -13.97
CA LEU A 84 -9.04 14.26 -14.01
C LEU A 84 -8.07 14.38 -15.20
N PRO A 85 -7.88 15.60 -15.75
CA PRO A 85 -6.83 15.87 -16.73
C PRO A 85 -5.44 15.65 -16.13
N GLY A 86 -4.43 15.43 -16.98
CA GLY A 86 -3.03 15.19 -16.61
C GLY A 86 -2.29 16.43 -16.09
N ALA A 87 -2.82 17.11 -15.09
CA ALA A 87 -2.28 18.35 -14.53
C ALA A 87 -2.02 18.24 -13.02
N ALA A 88 -1.64 19.35 -12.39
CA ALA A 88 -1.51 19.44 -10.94
C ALA A 88 -2.89 19.31 -10.27
N VAL A 89 -2.94 18.52 -9.20
CA VAL A 89 -4.13 18.30 -8.37
C VAL A 89 -3.88 18.88 -6.97
N VAL A 90 -4.91 19.53 -6.44
CA VAL A 90 -4.98 20.00 -5.07
C VAL A 90 -5.96 19.12 -4.32
N VAL A 91 -5.54 18.58 -3.17
CA VAL A 91 -6.39 17.78 -2.28
C VAL A 91 -6.48 18.51 -0.96
N LYS A 92 -7.67 18.96 -0.60
CA LYS A 92 -7.93 19.77 0.59
C LYS A 92 -9.01 19.15 1.46
N VAL A 93 -8.70 18.83 2.71
CA VAL A 93 -9.68 18.41 3.71
C VAL A 93 -10.48 19.62 4.15
N MET A 94 -11.80 19.44 4.23
CA MET A 94 -12.78 20.39 4.75
C MET A 94 -13.39 19.78 6.02
N PRO A 95 -12.76 19.95 7.19
CA PRO A 95 -13.13 19.22 8.41
C PRO A 95 -14.57 19.44 8.85
N GLU A 96 -15.02 20.70 8.86
CA GLU A 96 -16.40 21.13 9.17
C GLU A 96 -17.46 20.42 8.29
N GLN A 97 -17.07 20.01 7.08
CA GLN A 97 -17.94 19.32 6.14
C GLN A 97 -17.76 17.79 6.18
N GLY A 98 -16.74 17.28 6.87
CA GLY A 98 -16.37 15.87 6.84
C GLY A 98 -16.08 15.39 5.41
N SER A 99 -15.43 16.23 4.61
CA SER A 99 -15.14 15.97 3.20
C SER A 99 -13.71 16.33 2.81
N VAL A 100 -13.31 15.85 1.64
CA VAL A 100 -12.12 16.29 0.92
C VAL A 100 -12.56 16.86 -0.43
N ASN A 101 -12.08 18.05 -0.72
CA ASN A 101 -12.17 18.70 -2.02
C ASN A 101 -10.94 18.33 -2.87
N ILE A 102 -11.18 17.85 -4.09
CA ILE A 102 -10.15 17.50 -5.07
C ILE A 102 -10.33 18.40 -6.28
N THR A 103 -9.38 19.31 -6.49
CA THR A 103 -9.42 20.30 -7.57
C THR A 103 -8.30 20.06 -8.57
N CYS A 104 -8.61 20.08 -9.86
CA CYS A 104 -7.65 20.03 -10.95
C CYS A 104 -8.17 20.84 -12.13
N GLN A 105 -7.54 21.99 -12.41
CA GLN A 105 -8.00 22.96 -13.40
C GLN A 105 -9.47 23.36 -13.16
N ASN A 106 -10.38 23.07 -14.10
CA ASN A 106 -11.80 23.41 -14.01
C ASN A 106 -12.65 22.26 -13.42
N ALA A 107 -12.03 21.17 -13.00
CA ALA A 107 -12.70 20.03 -12.38
C ALA A 107 -12.55 20.09 -10.86
N GLU A 108 -13.65 19.88 -10.16
CA GLU A 108 -13.75 19.94 -8.71
C GLU A 108 -14.66 18.81 -8.21
N PHE A 109 -14.22 18.09 -7.19
CA PHE A 109 -14.94 16.96 -6.59
C PHE A 109 -14.90 17.06 -5.08
N ASP A 110 -16.08 16.97 -4.44
CA ASP A 110 -16.19 16.84 -3.00
C ASP A 110 -16.59 15.41 -2.63
N ILE A 111 -15.77 14.75 -1.80
CA ILE A 111 -16.03 13.39 -1.33
C ILE A 111 -16.07 13.33 0.19
N ARG A 112 -17.00 12.55 0.73
CA ARG A 112 -17.04 12.27 2.17
C ARG A 112 -15.83 11.44 2.58
N VAL A 113 -15.24 11.81 3.70
CA VAL A 113 -14.10 11.10 4.30
C VAL A 113 -14.48 10.44 5.61
N LEU A 114 -13.63 9.53 6.06
CA LEU A 114 -13.74 8.86 7.34
C LEU A 114 -12.76 9.47 8.32
N SER A 115 -13.04 9.29 9.62
CA SER A 115 -12.17 9.78 10.68
C SER A 115 -10.85 9.01 10.67
N PRO A 116 -9.70 9.69 10.64
CA PRO A 116 -8.41 9.02 10.69
C PRO A 116 -8.12 8.38 12.07
N ALA A 117 -8.85 8.77 13.11
CA ALA A 117 -8.79 8.15 14.43
C ALA A 117 -9.37 6.71 14.46
N ASP A 118 -10.24 6.37 13.50
CA ASP A 118 -10.78 5.01 13.36
C ASP A 118 -9.85 4.10 12.56
N PHE A 119 -8.81 4.66 11.94
CA PHE A 119 -7.85 3.90 11.13
C PHE A 119 -6.86 3.18 12.05
N PRO A 120 -6.64 1.87 11.89
CA PRO A 120 -5.81 1.10 12.80
C PRO A 120 -4.35 1.57 12.75
N GLU A 121 -3.68 1.54 13.90
CA GLU A 121 -2.24 1.71 13.95
C GLU A 121 -1.54 0.53 13.28
N LEU A 122 -0.50 0.83 12.50
CA LEU A 122 0.31 -0.20 11.87
C LEU A 122 1.31 -0.77 12.88
N PRO A 123 1.57 -2.09 12.86
CA PRO A 123 2.55 -2.70 13.73
C PRO A 123 3.95 -2.13 13.44
N GLN A 124 4.70 -1.79 14.49
CA GLN A 124 6.10 -1.41 14.35
C GLN A 124 6.98 -2.64 14.20
N ILE A 125 7.85 -2.63 13.19
CA ILE A 125 8.80 -3.70 12.95
C ILE A 125 10.07 -3.41 13.76
N THR A 126 10.26 -4.13 14.87
CA THR A 126 11.46 -4.01 15.73
C THR A 126 12.32 -5.27 15.67
N GLY A 127 13.65 -5.11 15.61
CA GLY A 127 14.58 -6.25 15.64
C GLY A 127 14.51 -7.17 14.42
N ALA A 128 14.01 -6.67 13.29
CA ALA A 128 13.96 -7.43 12.06
C ALA A 128 15.35 -7.62 11.46
N ARG A 129 15.58 -8.83 10.96
CA ARG A 129 16.72 -9.13 10.09
C ARG A 129 16.46 -8.56 8.69
N THR A 130 17.47 -7.96 8.09
CA THR A 130 17.38 -7.30 6.79
C THR A 130 18.33 -7.93 5.78
N VAL A 131 17.92 -7.92 4.51
CA VAL A 131 18.75 -8.39 3.39
C VAL A 131 18.43 -7.58 2.14
N ALA A 132 19.46 -7.17 1.41
CA ALA A 132 19.33 -6.44 0.17
C ALA A 132 19.37 -7.39 -1.03
N LEU A 133 18.32 -7.37 -1.85
CA LEU A 133 18.14 -8.27 -2.99
C LEU A 133 17.81 -7.47 -4.24
N LYS A 134 18.32 -7.91 -5.39
CA LYS A 134 17.85 -7.42 -6.69
C LYS A 134 16.39 -7.80 -6.88
N LEU A 135 15.54 -6.83 -7.19
CA LEU A 135 14.10 -7.06 -7.43
C LEU A 135 13.85 -8.09 -8.53
N SER A 136 14.68 -8.09 -9.58
CA SER A 136 14.60 -9.07 -10.67
C SER A 136 14.84 -10.49 -10.18
N THR A 137 15.84 -10.71 -9.33
CA THR A 137 16.12 -11.99 -8.69
C THR A 137 14.95 -12.43 -7.82
N PHE A 138 14.51 -11.59 -6.87
CA PHE A 138 13.39 -11.93 -5.99
C PHE A 138 12.12 -12.28 -6.77
N SER A 139 11.75 -11.45 -7.75
CA SER A 139 10.56 -11.65 -8.58
C SER A 139 10.67 -12.88 -9.49
N HIS A 140 11.87 -13.25 -9.92
CA HIS A 140 12.09 -14.47 -10.70
C HIS A 140 11.87 -15.72 -9.85
N LEU A 141 12.53 -15.79 -8.69
CA LEU A 141 12.42 -16.92 -7.75
C LEU A 141 10.97 -17.12 -7.29
N ALA A 142 10.30 -16.04 -6.87
CA ALA A 142 8.91 -16.10 -6.42
C ALA A 142 7.97 -16.63 -7.50
N ARG A 143 8.12 -16.16 -8.75
CA ARG A 143 7.30 -16.64 -9.89
C ARG A 143 7.51 -18.11 -10.21
N GLN A 144 8.70 -18.65 -9.98
CA GLN A 144 8.98 -20.07 -10.21
C GLN A 144 8.28 -20.98 -9.20
N VAL A 145 8.15 -20.54 -7.94
CA VAL A 145 7.65 -21.41 -6.86
C VAL A 145 6.18 -21.17 -6.49
N VAL A 146 5.66 -19.94 -6.66
CA VAL A 146 4.31 -19.56 -6.18
C VAL A 146 3.20 -20.48 -6.69
N ARG A 147 3.36 -21.03 -7.91
CA ARG A 147 2.38 -21.95 -8.51
C ARG A 147 2.22 -23.27 -7.77
N ALA A 148 3.18 -23.64 -6.92
CA ALA A 148 3.12 -24.82 -6.08
C ALA A 148 2.53 -24.55 -4.69
N ALA A 149 2.28 -23.29 -4.31
CA ALA A 149 1.62 -22.98 -3.05
C ALA A 149 0.16 -23.43 -3.06
N SER A 150 -0.34 -23.85 -1.90
CA SER A 150 -1.73 -24.23 -1.70
C SER A 150 -2.65 -23.01 -1.77
N THR A 151 -3.88 -23.19 -2.27
CA THR A 151 -4.97 -22.21 -2.14
C THR A 151 -5.97 -22.61 -1.06
N ASP A 152 -5.70 -23.71 -0.35
CA ASP A 152 -6.53 -24.25 0.73
C ASP A 152 -6.18 -23.59 2.06
N GLU A 153 -7.04 -22.67 2.49
CA GLU A 153 -6.91 -21.92 3.74
C GLU A 153 -6.96 -22.81 5.00
N ALA A 154 -7.54 -24.03 4.91
CA ALA A 154 -7.51 -24.98 6.02
C ALA A 154 -6.08 -25.48 6.32
N ARG A 155 -5.16 -25.31 5.35
CA ARG A 155 -3.74 -25.62 5.46
C ARG A 155 -2.90 -24.35 5.27
N ALA A 156 -3.15 -23.32 6.07
CA ALA A 156 -2.48 -22.01 6.02
C ALA A 156 -0.94 -22.09 5.96
N VAL A 157 -0.30 -23.10 6.56
CA VAL A 157 1.16 -23.28 6.48
C VAL A 157 1.67 -23.52 5.03
N LEU A 158 0.79 -23.98 4.13
CA LEU A 158 1.11 -24.29 2.73
C LEU A 158 0.71 -23.18 1.75
N THR A 159 0.03 -22.12 2.21
CA THR A 159 -0.42 -21.02 1.34
C THR A 159 0.69 -20.00 1.07
N GLY A 160 1.78 -20.06 1.84
CA GLY A 160 2.94 -19.18 1.68
C GLY A 160 4.08 -19.76 0.83
N ILE A 161 5.09 -18.92 0.62
CA ILE A 161 6.40 -19.32 0.09
C ILE A 161 7.39 -19.23 1.26
N LEU A 162 8.05 -20.35 1.58
CA LEU A 162 9.16 -20.35 2.53
C LEU A 162 10.35 -19.59 1.91
N LEU A 163 10.80 -18.54 2.59
CA LEU A 163 12.06 -17.86 2.30
C LEU A 163 13.13 -18.34 3.27
N HIS A 164 14.13 -19.04 2.76
CA HIS A 164 15.26 -19.53 3.54
C HIS A 164 16.55 -18.86 3.07
N PHE A 165 17.25 -18.22 4.01
CA PHE A 165 18.52 -17.56 3.78
C PHE A 165 19.64 -18.36 4.47
N GLN A 166 20.68 -18.67 3.72
CA GLN A 166 21.87 -19.33 4.24
C GLN A 166 23.08 -18.79 3.50
N ASP A 167 24.07 -18.30 4.24
CA ASP A 167 25.25 -17.62 3.70
C ASP A 167 24.82 -16.50 2.73
N LYS A 168 25.36 -16.51 1.51
CA LYS A 168 25.00 -15.61 0.40
C LYS A 168 24.02 -16.25 -0.57
N LYS A 169 23.06 -17.03 -0.08
CA LYS A 169 22.03 -17.68 -0.88
C LYS A 169 20.64 -17.46 -0.32
N ILE A 170 19.69 -17.27 -1.23
CA ILE A 170 18.26 -17.36 -0.95
C ILE A 170 17.71 -18.62 -1.61
N LYS A 171 16.89 -19.35 -0.87
CA LYS A 171 16.10 -20.48 -1.35
C LYS A 171 14.63 -20.19 -1.09
N MET A 172 13.82 -20.25 -2.14
CA MET A 172 12.37 -20.14 -2.05
C MET A 172 11.75 -21.51 -2.28
N VAL A 173 10.78 -21.89 -1.44
CA VAL A 173 10.12 -23.19 -1.49
C VAL A 173 8.61 -23.02 -1.32
N ALA A 174 7.82 -23.70 -2.14
CA ALA A 174 6.37 -23.79 -1.97
C ALA A 174 5.86 -25.19 -2.33
N THR A 175 4.78 -25.62 -1.67
CA THR A 175 4.15 -26.93 -1.90
C THR A 175 2.69 -26.94 -1.50
N ASP A 176 1.91 -27.78 -2.16
CA ASP A 176 0.48 -28.03 -1.93
C ASP A 176 0.22 -29.46 -1.42
N SER A 177 1.29 -30.15 -0.98
CA SER A 177 1.35 -31.60 -0.64
C SER A 177 1.35 -32.56 -1.85
N TYR A 178 1.10 -32.09 -3.07
CA TYR A 178 1.16 -32.92 -4.29
C TYR A 178 2.43 -32.67 -5.10
N ARG A 179 2.91 -31.43 -5.10
CA ARG A 179 4.13 -31.01 -5.79
C ARG A 179 4.93 -30.05 -4.92
N LEU A 180 6.23 -30.02 -5.17
CA LEU A 180 7.19 -29.13 -4.52
C LEU A 180 7.91 -28.34 -5.60
N ALA A 181 7.96 -27.02 -5.45
CA ALA A 181 8.81 -26.16 -6.27
C ALA A 181 9.89 -25.54 -5.39
N VAL A 182 11.13 -25.60 -5.88
CA VAL A 182 12.30 -25.01 -5.23
C VAL A 182 13.02 -24.15 -6.25
N SER A 183 13.39 -22.95 -5.84
CA SER A 183 14.21 -22.04 -6.64
C SER A 183 15.23 -21.34 -5.75
N GLU A 184 16.46 -21.20 -6.24
CA GLU A 184 17.55 -20.62 -5.47
C GLU A 184 18.42 -19.69 -6.30
N ALA A 185 19.03 -18.70 -5.64
CA ALA A 185 20.01 -17.82 -6.25
C ALA A 185 21.05 -17.36 -5.22
N ASN A 186 22.24 -17.03 -5.73
CA ASN A 186 23.22 -16.28 -4.95
C ASN A 186 22.75 -14.82 -4.80
N ILE A 187 23.05 -14.22 -3.66
CA ILE A 187 22.68 -12.84 -3.31
C ILE A 187 23.92 -12.05 -2.90
N ASP A 188 23.88 -10.75 -3.15
CA ASP A 188 25.05 -9.88 -2.99
C ASP A 188 25.29 -9.48 -1.51
N SER A 189 24.28 -9.64 -0.65
CA SER A 189 24.32 -9.29 0.77
C SER A 189 23.96 -10.47 1.66
N GLU A 190 24.54 -10.50 2.85
CA GLU A 190 24.15 -11.43 3.92
C GLU A 190 23.02 -10.83 4.75
N VAL A 191 22.31 -11.71 5.46
CA VAL A 191 21.25 -11.29 6.38
C VAL A 191 21.89 -10.64 7.61
N SER A 192 21.54 -9.37 7.87
CA SER A 192 21.98 -8.60 9.04
C SER A 192 20.88 -8.44 10.07
#